data_AF-A0A545B711-F1
#
_entry.id   AF-A0A545B711-F1
#
_cell.length_a   1.000
_cell.length_b   1.000
_cell.length_c   1.000
_cell.angle_alpha   90.00
_cell.angle_beta   90.00
_cell.angle_gamma   90.00
#
_symmetry.space_group_name_H-M   'P 1'
#
loop_
_entity.id
_entity.type
_entity.pdbx_description
1 polymer ?
#
loop_
_entity_poly.entity_id
_entity_poly.type
_entity_poly.pdbx_seq_one_letter_code
_entity_poly.pdbx_strand_id
1 'polypeptide(L)' 'MTPAEFKAARKQLGLTQAQLAALIKTDPSTIRRWEMEHERSTATPASPLAVQVMQWFLDGFRPPEFLNLKP' A
#
# COMPACT_ATOMS: atom_id res chain seq x y z
N MET A 1 7.70 -6.29 5.83
CA MET A 1 6.85 -6.81 4.75
C MET A 1 7.66 -6.84 3.47
N THR A 2 7.63 -7.95 2.73
CA THR A 2 8.15 -8.07 1.36
C THR A 2 7.24 -7.36 0.34
N PRO A 3 7.69 -7.09 -0.90
CA PRO A 3 6.82 -6.55 -1.95
C PRO A 3 5.55 -7.38 -2.18
N ALA A 4 5.69 -8.72 -2.14
CA ALA A 4 4.58 -9.66 -2.28
C ALA A 4 3.59 -9.55 -1.11
N GLU A 5 4.08 -9.49 0.13
CA GLU A 5 3.25 -9.30 1.32
C GLU A 5 2.53 -7.95 1.30
N PHE A 6 3.21 -6.88 0.89
CA PHE A 6 2.62 -5.55 0.77
C PHE A 6 1.47 -5.53 -0.25
N LYS A 7 1.68 -6.16 -1.41
CA LYS A 7 0.66 -6.32 -2.45
C LYS A 7 -0.52 -7.18 -1.98
N ALA A 8 -0.25 -8.27 -1.27
CA ALA A 8 -1.27 -9.15 -0.72
C ALA A 8 -2.13 -8.42 0.32
N ALA A 9 -1.50 -7.69 1.25
CA ALA A 9 -2.19 -6.90 2.24
C ALA A 9 -3.10 -5.83 1.61
N ARG A 10 -2.62 -5.11 0.58
CA ARG A 10 -3.45 -4.12 -0.14
C ARG A 10 -4.69 -4.78 -0.75
N LYS A 11 -4.51 -5.93 -1.40
CA LYS A 11 -5.61 -6.69 -2.00
C LYS A 11 -6.59 -7.21 -0.96
N GLN A 12 -6.10 -7.69 0.19
CA GLN A 12 -6.93 -8.15 1.31
C GLN A 12 -7.79 -7.00 1.87
N LEU A 13 -7.27 -5.78 1.87
CA LEU A 13 -7.99 -4.58 2.26
C LEU A 13 -8.97 -4.08 1.18
N GLY A 14 -9.04 -4.73 0.02
CA GLY A 14 -9.92 -4.33 -1.09
C GLY A 14 -9.49 -3.05 -1.81
N LEU A 15 -8.25 -2.60 -1.59
CA LEU A 15 -7.78 -1.31 -2.11
C LEU A 15 -7.12 -1.45 -3.48
N THR A 16 -7.34 -0.48 -4.36
CA THR A 16 -6.51 -0.27 -5.55
C THR A 16 -5.19 0.42 -5.18
N GLN A 17 -4.19 0.38 -6.08
CA GLN A 17 -2.93 1.10 -5.85
C GLN A 17 -3.15 2.60 -5.71
N ALA A 18 -4.08 3.19 -6.47
CA ALA A 18 -4.42 4.60 -6.40
C ALA A 18 -5.13 4.96 -5.09
N GLN A 19 -6.03 4.10 -4.61
CA GLN A 19 -6.70 4.28 -3.32
C GLN A 19 -5.71 4.23 -2.16
N LEU A 20 -4.81 3.24 -2.14
CA LEU A 20 -3.76 3.18 -1.12
C LEU A 20 -2.85 4.41 -1.18
N ALA A 21 -2.48 4.84 -2.39
CA ALA A 21 -1.67 6.03 -2.60
C ALA A 21 -2.35 7.29 -2.02
N ALA A 22 -3.64 7.46 -2.27
CA ALA A 22 -4.43 8.56 -1.70
C ALA A 22 -4.49 8.51 -0.17
N LEU A 23 -4.69 7.33 0.43
CA LEU A 23 -4.77 7.16 1.88
C LEU A 23 -3.47 7.52 2.60
N ILE A 24 -2.32 7.15 2.04
CA ILE A 24 -1.02 7.40 2.67
C ILE A 24 -0.29 8.61 2.08
N LYS A 25 -1.00 9.42 1.26
CA LYS A 25 -0.49 10.65 0.63
C LYS A 25 0.81 10.43 -0.16
N THR A 26 0.83 9.39 -0.98
CA THR A 26 1.94 9.11 -1.90
C THR A 26 1.44 8.99 -3.34
N ASP A 27 2.37 8.74 -4.27
CA ASP A 27 2.06 8.58 -5.68
C ASP A 27 1.74 7.11 -6.03
N PRO A 28 0.75 6.81 -6.90
CA PRO A 28 0.44 5.44 -7.30
C PRO A 28 1.63 4.69 -7.92
N SER A 29 2.55 5.40 -8.59
CA SER A 29 3.78 4.80 -9.13
C SER A 29 4.74 4.37 -8.02
N THR A 30 4.72 5.02 -6.87
CA THR A 30 5.48 4.60 -5.68
C THR A 30 4.93 3.30 -5.11
N ILE A 31 3.61 3.18 -4.98
CA ILE A 31 2.96 1.91 -4.59
C ILE A 31 3.33 0.78 -5.57
N ARG A 32 3.26 1.07 -6.87
CA ARG A 32 3.67 0.09 -7.89
C ARG A 32 5.11 -0.37 -7.71
N ARG A 33 6.06 0.54 -7.45
CA ARG A 33 7.48 0.19 -7.22
C ARG A 33 7.68 -0.64 -5.95
N TRP A 34 6.90 -0.37 -4.90
CA TRP A 34 6.92 -1.13 -3.65
C TRP A 34 6.38 -2.56 -3.79
N GLU A 35 5.47 -2.79 -4.73
CA GLU A 35 4.90 -4.10 -5.04
C GLU A 35 5.67 -4.88 -6.11
N MET A 36 6.72 -4.29 -6.69
CA MET A 36 7.54 -4.94 -7.70
C MET A 36 8.59 -5.85 -7.06
N GLU A 37 8.83 -6.99 -7.71
CA GLU A 37 9.88 -7.92 -7.32
C GLU A 37 11.25 -7.24 -7.39
N HIS A 38 12.13 -7.58 -6.45
CA HIS A 38 13.44 -6.94 -6.28
C HIS A 38 14.38 -7.08 -7.49
N GLU A 39 14.11 -8.02 -8.40
CA GLU A 39 14.88 -8.22 -9.64
C GLU A 39 14.67 -7.10 -10.68
N ARG A 40 13.65 -6.24 -10.51
CA ARG A 40 13.42 -5.10 -11.39
C ARG A 40 14.31 -3.94 -10.97
N SER A 41 15.03 -3.34 -11.93
CA SER A 41 15.91 -2.17 -11.71
C SER A 41 15.20 -0.93 -11.12
N THR A 42 13.87 -0.87 -11.17
CA THR A 42 13.05 0.20 -10.61
C THR A 42 12.28 -0.20 -9.34
N ALA A 43 12.47 -1.42 -8.85
CA ALA A 43 11.89 -1.85 -7.58
C ALA A 43 12.51 -1.05 -6.44
N THR A 44 11.69 -0.67 -5.48
CA THR A 44 12.13 0.07 -4.30
C THR A 44 11.41 -0.54 -3.10
N PRO A 45 12.08 -0.81 -1.98
CA PRO A 45 11.39 -1.29 -0.79
C PRO A 45 10.37 -0.25 -0.30
N ALA A 46 9.26 -0.73 0.27
CA ALA A 46 8.29 0.13 0.94
C ALA A 46 8.95 0.90 2.09
N SER A 47 8.55 2.16 2.28
CA SER A 47 9.07 2.94 3.42
C SER A 47 8.63 2.30 4.74
N PRO A 48 9.43 2.40 5.83
CA PRO A 48 9.06 1.86 7.14
C PRO A 48 7.69 2.37 7.63
N LEU A 49 7.38 3.65 7.36
CA LEU A 49 6.08 4.23 7.68
C LEU A 49 4.94 3.58 6.88
N ALA A 50 5.14 3.30 5.59
CA ALA A 50 4.12 2.63 4.78
C ALA A 50 3.85 1.21 5.27
N VAL A 51 4.89 0.48 5.67
CA VAL A 51 4.74 -0.85 6.30
C VAL A 51 3.93 -0.75 7.60
N GLN A 52 4.23 0.25 8.45
CA GLN A 52 3.50 0.47 9.69
C GLN A 52 2.02 0.79 9.45
N VAL A 53 1.73 1.66 8.47
CA VAL A 53 0.35 2.03 8.11
C VAL A 53 -0.42 0.83 7.56
N MET A 54 0.21 0.01 6.72
CA MET A 54 -0.40 -1.24 6.24
C MET A 54 -0.72 -2.19 7.39
N GLN A 55 0.17 -2.30 8.38
CA GLN A 55 -0.10 -3.12 9.57
C GLN A 55 -1.31 -2.59 10.35
N TRP A 56 -1.41 -1.27 10.59
CA TRP A 56 -2.59 -0.69 11.22
C TRP A 56 -3.87 -0.98 10.45
N PHE A 57 -3.82 -0.93 9.12
CA PHE A 57 -4.95 -1.32 8.30
C PHE A 57 -5.25 -2.82 8.46
N LEU A 58 -4.27 -3.71 8.53
CA LEU A 58 -4.57 -5.12 8.80
C LEU A 58 -5.17 -5.33 10.20
N ASP A 59 -4.74 -4.55 11.18
CA ASP A 59 -5.21 -4.61 12.58
C ASP A 59 -6.60 -3.98 12.79
N GLY A 60 -7.22 -3.44 11.73
CA GLY A 60 -8.58 -2.90 11.77
C GLY A 60 -8.69 -1.38 11.94
N PHE A 61 -7.59 -0.66 12.09
CA PHE A 61 -7.62 0.81 12.08
C PHE A 61 -7.97 1.32 10.67
N ARG A 62 -9.01 2.15 10.55
CA ARG A 62 -9.44 2.73 9.27
C ARG A 62 -9.56 4.24 9.43
N PRO A 63 -8.72 5.04 8.75
CA PRO A 63 -8.87 6.49 8.79
C PRO A 63 -10.20 6.88 8.09
N PRO A 64 -10.79 8.04 8.40
CA PRO A 64 -12.07 8.47 7.83
C PRO A 64 -12.10 8.44 6.30
N GLU A 65 -10.97 8.73 5.66
CA GLU A 65 -10.78 8.72 4.21
C GLU A 65 -10.98 7.32 3.60
N PHE A 66 -10.77 6.26 4.39
CA PHE A 66 -10.95 4.87 3.95
C PHE A 66 -12.40 4.56 3.56
N LEU A 67 -13.37 5.13 4.28
CA LEU A 67 -14.80 4.91 4.03
C LEU A 67 -15.34 5.73 2.85
N ASN A 68 -14.59 6.74 2.42
CA ASN A 68 -14.99 7.69 1.38
C ASN A 68 -14.38 7.37 0.00
N LEU A 69 -13.69 6.23 -0.14
CA LEU A 69 -13.14 5.79 -1.42
C LEU A 69 -14.27 5.28 -2.32
N LYS A 70 -14.74 6.14 -3.23
CA LYS A 70 -15.62 5.69 -4.32
C LYS A 70 -14.82 4.80 -5.29
N PRO A 71 -15.42 3.72 -5.82
CA PRO A 71 -14.80 2.88 -6.84
C PRO A 71 -14.53 3.65 -8.14
#